data_AF-A0A959ZJV2-F1
#
_entry.id   AF-A0A959ZJV2-F1
#
_cell.length_a   1.000
_cell.length_b   1.000
_cell.length_c   1.000
_cell.angle_alpha   90.00
_cell.angle_beta   90.00
_cell.angle_gamma   90.00
#
_symmetry.space_group_name_H-M   'P 1'
#
loop_
_entity.id
_entity.type
_entity.pdbx_description
1 polymer ?
#
loop_
_entity_poly.entity_id
_entity_poly.type
_entity_poly.pdbx_seq_one_letter_code
_entity_poly.pdbx_strand_id
1 'polypeptide(L)'
;MMQRTVITLVLAGILAGCGEDVNSASSVESPEGIEIIASAGPDRRIGSDLKKYMVRNCPGPGYEIPDKAKSRYLENHGQRALDRVERQFEDVKAFCSGARSIEVRNSRITVRSDLVAGEAGVGEAFCMIVRGSDVADQTPFHTLLDMDGGKIKVCGTHNAYR
;
A
#
# COMPACT_ATOMS: atom_id res chain seq x y z
N MET A 1 -0.37 -7.29 23.77
CA MET A 1 0.19 -6.06 23.19
C MET A 1 1.47 -6.42 22.44
N MET A 2 1.41 -6.75 21.15
CA MET A 2 2.59 -6.91 20.28
C MET A 2 2.13 -7.35 18.88
N GLN A 3 1.66 -6.41 18.07
CA GLN A 3 1.48 -6.63 16.62
C GLN A 3 1.34 -5.31 15.84
N ARG A 4 2.00 -4.24 16.31
CA ARG A 4 2.07 -2.95 15.60
C ARG A 4 3.38 -2.77 14.81
N THR A 5 4.26 -3.77 14.81
CA THR A 5 5.67 -3.61 14.43
C THR A 5 6.01 -4.02 12.99
N VAL A 6 5.08 -4.62 12.23
CA VAL A 6 5.42 -5.21 10.91
C VAL A 6 5.35 -4.21 9.76
N ILE A 7 4.42 -3.26 9.80
CA ILE A 7 4.18 -2.30 8.70
C ILE A 7 5.30 -1.27 8.58
N THR A 8 5.84 -0.84 9.72
CA THR A 8 7.00 0.06 9.76
C THR A 8 8.29 -0.67 9.36
N LEU A 9 8.40 -2.00 9.47
CA LEU A 9 9.71 -2.65 9.30
C LEU A 9 10.13 -2.92 7.85
N VAL A 10 9.22 -3.01 6.89
CA VAL A 10 9.62 -3.29 5.49
C VAL A 10 10.06 -2.00 4.77
N LEU A 11 9.38 -0.87 5.01
CA LEU A 11 9.85 0.44 4.52
C LEU A 11 10.80 1.14 5.49
N ALA A 12 10.54 1.15 6.80
CA ALA A 12 11.43 1.79 7.78
C ALA A 12 12.60 0.90 8.23
N GLY A 13 12.60 -0.42 8.00
CA GLY A 13 13.84 -1.20 8.17
C GLY A 13 14.91 -0.85 7.12
N ILE A 14 14.48 -0.38 5.95
CA ILE A 14 15.32 0.13 4.87
C ILE A 14 15.62 1.62 5.07
N LEU A 15 14.66 2.41 5.60
CA LEU A 15 14.77 3.87 5.76
C LEU A 15 15.24 4.35 7.15
N ALA A 16 15.29 3.53 8.21
CA ALA A 16 15.75 3.94 9.55
C ALA A 16 17.27 4.12 9.66
N GLY A 17 17.91 4.50 8.57
CA GLY A 17 19.32 4.82 8.47
C GLY A 17 19.59 6.12 7.72
N CYS A 18 18.73 7.13 7.78
CA CYS A 18 19.06 8.52 7.43
C CYS A 18 18.03 9.47 8.06
N GLY A 19 18.42 10.18 9.11
CA GLY A 19 17.75 11.41 9.51
C GLY A 19 18.33 12.56 8.70
N GLU A 20 17.83 12.77 7.48
CA GLU A 20 18.13 13.98 6.70
C GLU A 20 16.88 14.38 5.89
N ASP A 21 16.53 15.65 6.02
CA ASP A 21 15.45 16.32 5.30
C ASP A 21 15.59 16.15 3.78
N VAL A 22 14.66 15.42 3.16
CA VAL A 22 14.52 15.39 1.70
C VAL A 22 13.26 16.12 1.28
N ASN A 23 13.40 17.45 1.20
CA ASN A 23 12.62 18.26 0.28
C ASN A 23 12.95 17.82 -1.16
N SER A 24 12.08 17.04 -1.78
CA SER A 24 12.06 16.85 -3.24
C SER A 24 10.63 16.55 -3.67
N ALA A 25 9.86 17.62 -3.82
CA ALA A 25 8.64 17.60 -4.60
C ALA A 25 9.04 17.40 -6.08
N SER A 26 8.88 16.17 -6.59
CA SER A 26 8.82 15.90 -8.02
C SER A 26 7.38 15.60 -8.38
N SER A 27 6.80 16.45 -9.23
CA SER A 27 5.44 16.29 -9.74
C SER A 27 5.35 15.15 -10.78
N VAL A 28 4.23 14.43 -10.69
CA VAL A 28 3.59 13.55 -11.70
C VAL A 28 4.06 12.08 -11.77
N GLU A 29 3.64 11.28 -10.78
CA GLU A 29 2.70 10.13 -10.88
C GLU A 29 2.53 9.56 -9.46
N SER A 30 2.07 10.42 -8.54
CA SER A 30 1.83 10.11 -7.13
C SER A 30 0.33 9.79 -6.94
N PRO A 31 -0.08 9.04 -5.89
CA PRO A 31 -1.48 8.78 -5.51
C PRO A 31 -2.39 10.03 -5.37
N GLU A 32 -1.87 11.24 -5.57
CA GLU A 32 -2.63 12.50 -5.62
C GLU A 32 -3.76 12.48 -6.65
N GLY A 33 -3.58 11.78 -7.78
CA GLY A 33 -4.60 11.62 -8.82
C GLY A 33 -5.76 10.69 -8.47
N ILE A 34 -5.71 10.00 -7.31
CA ILE A 34 -6.75 9.05 -6.92
C ILE A 34 -8.05 9.78 -6.57
N GLU A 35 -9.12 9.46 -7.29
CA GLU A 35 -10.46 9.98 -7.00
C GLU A 35 -11.04 9.32 -5.74
N ILE A 36 -11.73 10.10 -4.89
CA ILE A 36 -12.46 9.55 -3.74
C ILE A 36 -13.96 9.61 -4.05
N ILE A 37 -14.60 8.44 -4.06
CA ILE A 37 -16.03 8.29 -4.32
C ILE A 37 -16.72 7.88 -3.01
N ALA A 38 -17.34 8.84 -2.32
CA ALA A 38 -18.06 8.59 -1.07
C ALA A 38 -19.15 9.64 -0.82
N SER A 39 -20.36 9.19 -0.46
CA SER A 39 -21.52 10.06 -0.24
C SER A 39 -21.70 10.48 1.23
N ALA A 40 -21.33 9.62 2.19
CA ALA A 40 -21.47 9.88 3.62
C ALA A 40 -20.22 10.53 4.22
N GLY A 41 -20.40 11.35 5.27
CA GLY A 41 -19.29 12.02 5.97
C GLY A 41 -18.23 11.07 6.55
N PRO A 42 -18.61 9.98 7.25
CA PRO A 42 -17.66 8.97 7.71
C PRO A 42 -16.90 8.27 6.56
N ASP A 43 -17.61 7.90 5.49
CA ASP A 43 -17.02 7.24 4.32
C ASP A 43 -16.01 8.15 3.60
N ARG A 44 -16.30 9.46 3.49
CA ARG A 44 -15.36 10.45 2.96
C ARG A 44 -14.08 10.53 3.79
N ARG A 45 -14.18 10.46 5.12
CA ARG A 45 -13.01 10.46 6.02
C ARG A 45 -12.15 9.22 5.80
N ILE A 46 -12.76 8.03 5.76
CA ILE A 46 -12.07 6.77 5.45
C ILE A 46 -11.31 6.86 4.12
N GLY A 47 -11.99 7.30 3.05
CA GLY A 47 -11.36 7.43 1.73
C GLY A 47 -10.21 8.45 1.73
N SER A 48 -10.41 9.60 2.37
CA SER A 48 -9.37 10.63 2.52
C SER A 48 -8.16 10.14 3.31
N ASP A 49 -8.37 9.43 4.41
CA ASP A 49 -7.28 8.97 5.28
C ASP A 49 -6.49 7.84 4.62
N LEU A 50 -7.15 6.93 3.90
CA LEU A 50 -6.47 5.96 3.05
C LEU A 50 -5.65 6.66 1.95
N LYS A 51 -6.22 7.65 1.25
CA LYS A 51 -5.48 8.41 0.23
C LYS A 51 -4.25 9.10 0.82
N LYS A 52 -4.38 9.77 1.97
CA LYS A 52 -3.23 10.39 2.66
C LYS A 52 -2.17 9.37 3.06
N TYR A 53 -2.60 8.20 3.53
CA TYR A 53 -1.68 7.11 3.84
C TYR A 53 -0.92 6.65 2.59
N MET A 54 -1.62 6.48 1.46
CA MET A 54 -0.99 6.12 0.19
C MET A 54 0.00 7.19 -0.27
N VAL A 55 -0.38 8.47 -0.29
CA VAL A 55 0.53 9.58 -0.67
C VAL A 55 1.81 9.59 0.18
N ARG A 56 1.72 9.25 1.46
CA ARG A 56 2.88 9.22 2.37
C ARG A 56 3.78 7.99 2.23
N ASN A 57 3.19 6.83 1.90
CA ASN A 57 3.89 5.54 2.00
C ASN A 57 4.12 4.84 0.65
N CYS A 58 3.45 5.28 -0.41
CA CYS A 58 3.70 4.77 -1.75
C CYS A 58 5.06 5.26 -2.25
N PRO A 59 5.90 4.37 -2.80
CA PRO A 59 7.12 4.80 -3.47
C PRO A 59 6.76 5.65 -4.69
N GLY A 60 7.51 6.74 -4.90
CA GLY A 60 7.34 7.58 -6.08
C GLY A 60 7.75 6.87 -7.37
N PRO A 61 7.33 7.38 -8.53
CA PRO A 61 7.78 6.87 -9.83
C PRO A 61 9.30 6.97 -9.91
N GLY A 62 9.96 5.85 -10.24
CA GLY A 62 11.41 5.77 -10.31
C GLY A 62 12.14 5.60 -8.97
N TYR A 63 11.43 5.54 -7.83
CA TYR A 63 12.08 5.18 -6.57
C TYR A 63 12.56 3.72 -6.63
N GLU A 64 13.80 3.51 -6.20
CA GLU A 64 14.45 2.22 -6.08
C GLU A 64 14.98 2.05 -4.65
N ILE A 65 15.04 0.81 -4.18
CA ILE A 65 15.64 0.51 -2.88
C ILE A 65 17.14 0.86 -2.95
N PRO A 66 17.68 1.72 -2.07
CA PRO A 66 19.09 2.10 -2.12
C PRO A 66 20.03 0.90 -1.96
N ASP A 67 21.11 0.83 -2.75
CA ASP A 67 22.08 -0.28 -2.71
C ASP A 67 22.63 -0.55 -1.30
N LYS A 68 22.94 0.51 -0.55
CA LYS A 68 23.41 0.37 0.85
C LYS A 68 22.41 -0.36 1.74
N ALA A 69 21.12 -0.14 1.53
CA ALA A 69 20.07 -0.83 2.28
C ALA A 69 19.92 -2.28 1.82
N LYS A 70 20.03 -2.55 0.50
CA LYS A 70 20.07 -3.92 -0.04
C LYS A 70 21.25 -4.71 0.53
N SER A 71 22.46 -4.16 0.51
CA SER A 71 23.66 -4.81 1.06
C SER A 71 23.51 -5.10 2.55
N ARG A 72 23.04 -4.13 3.34
CA ARG A 72 22.81 -4.35 4.78
C ARG A 72 21.76 -5.43 5.04
N TYR A 73 20.67 -5.46 4.26
CA TYR A 73 19.64 -6.47 4.40
C TYR A 73 20.16 -7.86 4.00
N LEU A 74 20.94 -7.94 2.92
CA LEU A 74 21.59 -9.16 2.45
C LEU A 74 22.52 -9.75 3.51
N GLU A 75 23.35 -8.93 4.14
CA GLU A 75 24.27 -9.35 5.20
C GLU A 75 23.52 -9.94 6.41
N ASN A 76 22.39 -9.34 6.79
CA ASN A 76 21.65 -9.72 8.00
C ASN A 76 20.65 -10.87 7.79
N HIS A 77 20.12 -11.06 6.57
CA HIS A 77 19.00 -11.96 6.30
C HIS A 77 19.22 -12.93 5.13
N GLY A 78 20.26 -12.72 4.32
CA GLY A 78 20.61 -13.55 3.18
C GLY A 78 19.78 -13.29 1.90
N GLN A 79 20.27 -13.81 0.78
CA GLN A 79 19.75 -13.49 -0.57
C GLN A 79 18.26 -13.80 -0.74
N ARG A 80 17.80 -14.98 -0.28
CA ARG A 80 16.39 -15.36 -0.41
C ARG A 80 15.44 -14.40 0.30
N ALA A 81 15.88 -13.77 1.38
CA ALA A 81 15.07 -12.78 2.09
C ALA A 81 15.05 -11.46 1.32
N LEU A 82 16.20 -11.03 0.80
CA LEU A 82 16.29 -9.85 -0.08
C LEU A 82 15.39 -10.00 -1.31
N ASP A 83 15.44 -11.14 -2.02
CA ASP A 83 14.61 -11.41 -3.20
C ASP A 83 13.10 -11.33 -2.91
N ARG A 84 12.68 -11.63 -1.68
CA ARG A 84 11.27 -11.49 -1.27
C ARG A 84 10.90 -10.04 -1.03
N VAL A 85 11.77 -9.28 -0.37
CA VAL A 85 11.55 -7.86 -0.09
C VAL A 85 11.53 -7.05 -1.37
N GLU A 86 12.45 -7.31 -2.31
CA GLU A 86 12.47 -6.62 -3.59
C GLU A 86 11.21 -6.90 -4.41
N ARG A 87 10.76 -8.15 -4.49
CA ARG A 87 9.47 -8.49 -5.13
C ARG A 87 8.30 -7.79 -4.48
N GLN A 88 8.23 -7.82 -3.14
CA GLN A 88 7.16 -7.17 -2.39
C GLN A 88 7.16 -5.64 -2.60
N PHE A 89 8.34 -5.04 -2.73
CA PHE A 89 8.48 -3.62 -3.02
C PHE A 89 7.97 -3.28 -4.43
N GLU A 90 8.31 -4.08 -5.44
CA GLU A 90 7.79 -3.92 -6.80
C GLU A 90 6.26 -4.11 -6.85
N ASP A 91 5.72 -5.09 -6.12
CA ASP A 91 4.26 -5.29 -6.02
C ASP A 91 3.55 -4.06 -5.41
N VAL A 92 4.14 -3.46 -4.36
CA VAL A 92 3.63 -2.23 -3.74
C VAL A 92 3.72 -1.04 -4.70
N LYS A 93 4.84 -0.91 -5.41
CA LYS A 93 5.04 0.14 -6.41
C LYS A 93 4.03 0.02 -7.56
N ALA A 94 3.79 -1.19 -8.06
CA ALA A 94 2.78 -1.48 -9.07
C ALA A 94 1.37 -1.12 -8.58
N PHE A 95 0.99 -1.57 -7.38
CA PHE A 95 -0.30 -1.20 -6.78
C PHE A 95 -0.48 0.32 -6.65
N CYS A 96 0.51 1.00 -6.09
CA CYS A 96 0.47 2.45 -5.87
C CYS A 96 0.36 3.23 -7.19
N SER A 97 1.09 2.80 -8.21
CA SER A 97 1.08 3.42 -9.55
C SER A 97 -0.21 3.13 -10.30
N GLY A 98 -0.84 1.98 -10.04
CA GLY A 98 -2.03 1.53 -10.76
C GLY A 98 -3.37 1.91 -10.13
N ALA A 99 -3.41 2.32 -8.86
CA ALA A 99 -4.65 2.75 -8.20
C ALA A 99 -5.23 4.02 -8.84
N ARG A 100 -6.54 4.04 -9.09
CA ARG A 100 -7.25 5.14 -9.78
C ARG A 100 -8.35 5.78 -8.95
N SER A 101 -9.13 4.97 -8.22
CA SER A 101 -10.19 5.49 -7.36
C SER A 101 -10.32 4.70 -6.07
N ILE A 102 -10.62 5.40 -4.97
CA ILE A 102 -11.04 4.83 -3.69
C ILE A 102 -12.52 5.11 -3.51
N GLU A 103 -13.32 4.08 -3.64
CA GLU A 103 -14.75 4.10 -3.35
C GLU A 103 -14.99 3.59 -1.93
N VAL A 104 -15.77 4.35 -1.14
CA VAL A 104 -16.16 3.93 0.21
C VAL A 104 -17.68 4.00 0.33
N ARG A 105 -18.28 2.85 0.62
CA ARG A 105 -19.72 2.72 0.87
C ARG A 105 -19.99 1.90 2.12
N ASN A 106 -20.67 2.47 3.10
CA ASN A 106 -21.00 1.78 4.36
C ASN A 106 -19.75 1.17 5.00
N SER A 107 -18.66 1.96 5.09
CA SER A 107 -17.36 1.51 5.59
C SER A 107 -16.74 0.31 4.85
N ARG A 108 -17.12 0.04 3.61
CA ARG A 108 -16.43 -0.93 2.73
C ARG A 108 -15.60 -0.17 1.71
N ILE A 109 -14.33 -0.56 1.58
CA ILE A 109 -13.40 0.07 0.64
C ILE A 109 -13.38 -0.76 -0.65
N THR A 110 -13.53 -0.08 -1.78
CA THR A 110 -13.28 -0.63 -3.10
C THR A 110 -12.26 0.25 -3.80
N VAL A 111 -11.12 -0.31 -4.17
CA VAL A 111 -10.13 0.37 -5.00
C VAL A 111 -10.27 -0.14 -6.43
N ARG A 112 -10.38 0.78 -7.40
CA ARG A 112 -10.24 0.46 -8.82
C ARG A 112 -8.84 0.79 -9.29
N SER A 113 -8.27 -0.06 -10.11
CA SER A 113 -6.93 0.08 -10.66
C SER A 113 -6.87 -0.33 -12.13
N ASP A 114 -5.86 0.15 -12.87
CA ASP A 114 -5.51 -0.32 -14.22
C ASP A 114 -4.76 -1.67 -14.24
N LEU A 115 -4.57 -2.27 -13.07
CA LEU A 115 -3.99 -3.58 -12.85
C LEU A 115 -4.93 -4.67 -13.35
N VAL A 116 -4.37 -5.80 -13.78
CA VAL A 116 -5.14 -6.93 -14.35
C VAL A 116 -5.20 -8.09 -13.36
N ALA A 117 -6.32 -8.79 -13.33
CA ALA A 117 -6.48 -10.00 -12.53
C ALA A 117 -5.45 -11.08 -12.93
N GLY A 118 -4.70 -11.59 -11.95
CA GLY A 118 -3.64 -12.59 -12.15
C GLY A 118 -2.26 -12.15 -11.65
N GLU A 119 -2.07 -10.86 -11.40
CA GLU A 119 -0.87 -10.33 -10.74
C GLU A 119 -0.92 -10.61 -9.23
N ALA A 120 -0.54 -11.84 -8.86
CA ALA A 120 -0.75 -12.36 -7.51
C ALA A 120 -0.14 -11.49 -6.38
N GLY A 121 1.01 -10.85 -6.64
CA GLY A 121 1.70 -10.01 -5.66
C GLY A 121 1.01 -8.68 -5.38
N VAL A 122 0.42 -8.06 -6.40
CA VAL A 122 -0.26 -6.76 -6.33
C VAL A 122 -1.50 -6.80 -5.43
N GLY A 123 -2.26 -7.90 -5.46
CA GLY A 123 -3.40 -8.09 -4.56
C GLY A 123 -2.98 -8.11 -3.08
N GLU A 124 -1.86 -8.78 -2.76
CA GLU A 124 -1.32 -8.76 -1.40
C GLU A 124 -0.78 -7.39 -1.02
N ALA A 125 -0.13 -6.68 -1.95
CA ALA A 125 0.29 -5.29 -1.75
C ALA A 125 -0.87 -4.37 -1.38
N PHE A 126 -1.99 -4.46 -2.08
CA PHE A 126 -3.22 -3.77 -1.72
C PHE A 126 -3.67 -4.08 -0.28
N CYS A 127 -3.73 -5.37 0.08
CA CYS A 127 -4.14 -5.76 1.44
C CYS A 127 -3.18 -5.20 2.50
N MET A 128 -1.89 -5.16 2.23
CA MET A 128 -0.89 -4.60 3.14
C MET A 128 -1.03 -3.09 3.31
N ILE A 129 -1.24 -2.35 2.22
CA ILE A 129 -1.43 -0.89 2.27
C ILE A 129 -2.68 -0.55 3.09
N VAL A 130 -3.81 -1.22 2.83
CA VAL A 130 -5.03 -0.95 3.59
C VAL A 130 -4.87 -1.32 5.06
N ARG A 131 -4.29 -2.49 5.38
CA ARG A 131 -4.01 -2.89 6.77
C ARG A 131 -3.03 -1.96 7.50
N GLY A 132 -2.11 -1.37 6.75
CA GLY A 132 -1.16 -0.39 7.27
C GLY A 132 -1.80 0.95 7.63
N SER A 133 -2.93 1.27 7.00
CA SER A 133 -3.66 2.50 7.27
C SER A 133 -4.55 2.38 8.52
N ASP A 134 -4.70 3.49 9.25
CA ASP A 134 -5.56 3.59 10.43
C ASP A 134 -7.06 3.39 10.10
N VAL A 135 -7.42 3.23 8.82
CA VAL A 135 -8.79 2.95 8.39
C VAL A 135 -9.13 1.46 8.38
N ALA A 136 -8.13 0.57 8.50
CA ALA A 136 -8.34 -0.88 8.52
C ALA A 136 -9.28 -1.32 9.65
N ASP A 137 -9.15 -0.72 10.83
CA ASP A 137 -9.97 -1.02 12.00
C ASP A 137 -11.43 -0.57 11.83
N GLN A 138 -11.69 0.33 10.88
CA GLN A 138 -13.01 0.91 10.63
C GLN A 138 -13.74 0.20 9.48
N THR A 139 -13.06 -0.69 8.76
CA THR A 139 -13.53 -1.23 7.49
C THR A 139 -13.35 -2.75 7.44
N PRO A 140 -14.43 -3.55 7.61
CA PRO A 140 -14.30 -5.00 7.79
C PRO A 140 -13.89 -5.76 6.52
N PHE A 141 -14.11 -5.17 5.35
CA PHE A 141 -13.83 -5.77 4.05
C PHE A 141 -13.32 -4.72 3.05
N HIS A 142 -12.35 -5.13 2.25
CA HIS A 142 -11.76 -4.30 1.20
C HIS A 142 -11.63 -5.11 -0.08
N THR A 143 -11.90 -4.48 -1.22
CA THR A 143 -11.83 -5.13 -2.53
C THR A 143 -10.97 -4.31 -3.49
N LEU A 144 -10.10 -4.98 -4.22
CA LEU A 144 -9.39 -4.44 -5.37
C LEU A 144 -10.03 -4.99 -6.65
N LEU A 145 -10.40 -4.07 -7.55
CA LEU A 145 -10.97 -4.36 -8.86
C LEU A 145 -10.07 -3.79 -9.95
N ASP A 146 -10.06 -4.43 -11.11
CA ASP A 146 -9.58 -3.82 -12.35
C ASP A 146 -10.56 -2.73 -12.85
N MET A 147 -10.21 -2.05 -13.93
CA MET A 147 -11.05 -0.98 -14.53
C MET A 147 -12.37 -1.50 -15.11
N ASP A 148 -12.44 -2.77 -15.49
CA ASP A 148 -13.64 -3.43 -16.02
C ASP A 148 -14.55 -3.98 -14.90
N GLY A 149 -14.13 -3.85 -13.63
CA GLY A 149 -14.84 -4.36 -12.46
C GLY A 149 -14.57 -5.83 -12.16
N GLY A 150 -13.62 -6.45 -12.87
CA GLY A 150 -13.09 -7.76 -12.55
C GLY A 150 -12.38 -7.75 -11.20
N LYS A 151 -12.61 -8.79 -10.41
CA LYS A 151 -12.07 -8.87 -9.05
C LYS A 151 -10.62 -9.36 -9.07
N ILE A 152 -9.71 -8.52 -8.59
CA ILE A 152 -8.30 -8.87 -8.40
C ILE A 152 -8.09 -9.48 -7.00
N LYS A 153 -8.59 -8.81 -5.96
CA LYS A 153 -8.38 -9.26 -4.56
C LYS A 153 -9.50 -8.84 -3.63
N VAL A 154 -9.77 -9.65 -2.61
CA VAL A 154 -10.56 -9.27 -1.44
C VAL A 154 -9.71 -9.48 -0.19
N CYS A 155 -9.71 -8.48 0.68
CA CYS A 155 -9.02 -8.51 1.98
C CYS A 155 -10.09 -8.50 3.08
N GLY A 156 -9.98 -9.43 4.03
CA GLY A 156 -10.70 -9.36 5.30
C GLY A 156 -9.85 -8.69 6.37
N THR A 157 -10.51 -8.14 7.40
CA THR A 157 -9.82 -7.79 8.65
C THR A 157 -9.37 -9.04 9.41
N HIS A 158 -8.36 -8.89 10.26
CA HIS A 158 -7.78 -9.96 11.09
C HIS A 158 -8.77 -10.69 12.03
N ASN A 159 -10.05 -10.27 12.09
CA ASN A 159 -11.09 -10.85 12.95
C ASN A 159 -12.10 -11.75 12.21
N ALA A 160 -11.89 -12.11 10.94
CA ALA A 160 -12.78 -13.07 10.26
C ALA A 160 -12.56 -14.55 10.67
N TYR A 161 -11.63 -14.82 11.60
CA TYR A 161 -11.33 -16.15 12.15
C TYR A 161 -11.14 -16.10 13.67
N ARG A 162 -12.18 -15.74 14.41
CA ARG A 162 -12.31 -16.08 15.83
C ARG A 162 -13.68 -16.70 16.09
#